data_AF-A0A4Q2ZUR3-F1
#
_entry.id   AF-A0A4Q2ZUR3-F1
#
_cell.length_a   1.000
_cell.length_b   1.000
_cell.length_c   1.000
_cell.angle_alpha   90.00
_cell.angle_beta   90.00
_cell.angle_gamma   90.00
#
_symmetry.space_group_name_H-M   'P 1'
#
loop_
_entity.id
_entity.type
_entity.pdbx_description
1 polymer ?
#
loop_
_entity_poly.entity_id
_entity_poly.type
_entity_poly.pdbx_seq_one_letter_code
_entity_poly.pdbx_strand_id
1 'polypeptide(L)'
;MSIILIPFICAFAGWLMMQIAVAIFFSQARSKKLVTQMAGSIGAMVDMDSISAKLSDPKKLKQLTPAIEAHLDQFLEVKLQEKLPVIATFVGPSTLGKIKEAMVEEIDQLLPQVISQYATSLAKDVDVSKMIADKLNNSSAIDIQIAAAMRPQLKMLGIAGAIIGLVTGLLAVFLHSSV
;
A
#
# COMPACT_ATOMS: atom_id res chain seq x y z
N MET A 1 21.71 -7.08 -57.40
CA MET A 1 20.86 -6.04 -56.76
C MET A 1 20.21 -6.51 -55.44
N SER A 2 19.91 -7.79 -55.23
CA SER A 2 19.16 -8.25 -54.02
C SER A 2 19.97 -8.59 -52.77
N ILE A 3 21.32 -8.69 -52.84
CA ILE A 3 22.15 -9.18 -51.72
C ILE A 3 22.36 -8.11 -50.63
N ILE A 4 22.30 -6.82 -50.99
CA ILE A 4 22.49 -5.69 -50.05
C ILE A 4 21.29 -5.53 -49.10
N LEU A 5 20.12 -6.09 -49.43
CA LEU A 5 18.91 -5.97 -48.61
C LEU A 5 18.88 -6.97 -47.43
N ILE A 6 19.62 -8.07 -47.53
CA ILE A 6 19.68 -9.15 -46.53
C ILE A 6 20.04 -8.64 -45.12
N PRO A 7 21.09 -7.83 -44.90
CA PRO A 7 21.43 -7.36 -43.57
C PRO A 7 20.36 -6.47 -42.94
N PHE A 8 19.62 -5.72 -43.76
CA PHE A 8 18.54 -4.86 -43.28
C PHE A 8 17.33 -5.68 -42.84
N ILE A 9 17.01 -6.76 -43.59
CA ILE A 9 15.94 -7.70 -43.23
C ILE A 9 16.29 -8.47 -41.96
N CYS A 10 17.54 -8.92 -41.81
CA CYS A 10 18.02 -9.58 -40.59
C CYS A 10 18.02 -8.65 -39.37
N ALA A 11 18.42 -7.39 -39.54
CA ALA A 11 18.33 -6.37 -38.49
C ALA A 11 16.87 -6.13 -38.07
N PHE A 12 15.96 -6.01 -39.04
CA PHE A 12 14.54 -5.81 -38.77
C PHE A 12 13.88 -7.04 -38.11
N ALA A 13 14.21 -8.25 -38.57
CA ALA A 13 13.74 -9.50 -38.00
C ALA A 13 14.25 -9.69 -36.57
N GLY A 14 15.53 -9.41 -36.30
CA GLY A 14 16.11 -9.46 -34.96
C GLY A 14 15.50 -8.44 -34.01
N TRP A 15 15.26 -7.21 -34.49
CA TRP A 15 14.54 -6.18 -33.74
C TRP A 15 13.11 -6.61 -33.40
N LEU A 16 12.37 -7.14 -34.38
CA LEU A 16 10.99 -7.60 -34.22
C LEU A 16 10.90 -8.79 -33.26
N MET A 17 11.81 -9.76 -33.39
CA MET A 17 11.87 -10.93 -32.52
C MET A 17 12.19 -10.54 -31.07
N MET A 18 13.08 -9.56 -30.87
CA MET A 18 13.36 -9.01 -29.55
C MET A 18 12.15 -8.27 -28.96
N GLN A 19 11.41 -7.51 -29.78
CA GLN A 19 10.17 -6.85 -29.36
C GLN A 19 9.09 -7.85 -28.92
N ILE A 20 8.92 -8.96 -29.65
CA ILE A 20 7.98 -10.02 -29.29
C ILE A 20 8.42 -10.72 -27.99
N ALA A 21 9.71 -11.04 -27.85
CA ALA A 21 10.25 -11.65 -26.63
C ALA A 21 10.02 -10.76 -25.40
N VAL A 22 10.24 -9.45 -25.55
CA VAL A 22 9.95 -8.46 -24.52
C VAL A 22 8.46 -8.40 -24.20
N ALA A 23 7.58 -8.42 -25.21
CA ALA A 23 6.13 -8.38 -25.00
C ALA A 23 5.62 -9.63 -24.25
N ILE A 24 6.12 -10.82 -24.60
CA ILE A 24 5.79 -12.07 -23.91
C ILE A 24 6.33 -12.05 -22.48
N PHE A 25 7.59 -11.65 -22.29
CA PHE A 25 8.17 -11.50 -20.97
C PHE A 25 7.36 -10.52 -20.12
N PHE A 26 6.85 -9.42 -20.70
CA PHE A 26 6.03 -8.44 -19.98
C PHE A 26 4.64 -8.98 -19.60
N SER A 27 4.00 -9.74 -20.50
CA SER A 27 2.72 -10.41 -20.21
C SER A 27 2.85 -11.39 -19.03
N GLN A 28 4.04 -11.98 -18.85
CA GLN A 28 4.37 -12.90 -17.76
C GLN A 28 5.02 -12.20 -16.54
N ALA A 29 5.61 -11.01 -16.74
CA ALA A 29 6.21 -10.14 -15.72
C ALA A 29 5.18 -9.29 -14.96
N ARG A 30 3.89 -9.51 -15.23
CA ARG A 30 2.83 -9.48 -14.20
C ARG A 30 3.05 -10.57 -13.13
N SER A 31 4.31 -10.83 -12.81
CA SER A 31 4.71 -11.87 -11.90
C SER A 31 4.25 -11.40 -10.54
N LYS A 32 3.31 -12.16 -9.96
CA LYS A 32 2.91 -12.01 -8.56
C LYS A 32 4.11 -11.76 -7.66
N LYS A 33 5.29 -12.33 -7.98
CA LYS A 33 6.57 -12.10 -7.31
C LYS A 33 6.98 -10.61 -7.22
N LEU A 34 6.85 -9.81 -8.28
CA LEU A 34 7.23 -8.39 -8.26
C LEU A 34 6.26 -7.57 -7.38
N VAL A 35 4.96 -7.84 -7.51
CA VAL A 35 3.91 -7.22 -6.69
C VAL A 35 4.08 -7.60 -5.22
N THR A 36 4.32 -8.87 -4.92
CA THR A 36 4.57 -9.35 -3.56
C THR A 36 5.86 -8.76 -2.98
N GLN A 37 6.91 -8.61 -3.78
CA GLN A 37 8.16 -7.99 -3.34
C GLN A 37 7.99 -6.49 -3.05
N MET A 38 7.27 -5.76 -3.90
CA MET A 38 6.92 -4.36 -3.66
C MET A 38 5.99 -4.20 -2.46
N ALA A 39 4.99 -5.08 -2.32
CA ALA A 39 4.09 -5.06 -1.18
C ALA A 39 4.80 -5.39 0.13
N GLY A 40 5.80 -6.29 0.10
CA GLY A 40 6.66 -6.58 1.24
C GLY A 40 7.58 -5.40 1.60
N SER A 41 8.17 -4.72 0.61
CA SER A 41 9.01 -3.55 0.89
C SER A 41 8.20 -2.35 1.39
N ILE A 42 7.01 -2.13 0.83
CA ILE A 42 6.09 -1.09 1.30
C ILE A 42 5.54 -1.46 2.68
N GLY A 43 5.12 -2.71 2.89
CA GLY A 43 4.65 -3.21 4.17
C GLY A 43 5.70 -3.08 5.27
N ALA A 44 6.97 -3.31 4.96
CA ALA A 44 8.09 -3.11 5.88
C ALA A 44 8.37 -1.61 6.19
N MET A 45 7.99 -0.69 5.30
CA MET A 45 8.05 0.75 5.56
C MET A 45 6.86 1.25 6.37
N VAL A 46 5.75 0.50 6.42
CA VAL A 46 4.61 0.83 7.26
C VAL A 46 4.89 0.33 8.67
N ASP A 47 5.47 1.20 9.48
CA ASP A 47 5.68 0.95 10.90
C ASP A 47 4.36 1.02 11.67
N MET A 48 3.80 -0.15 11.98
CA MET A 48 2.56 -0.28 12.74
C MET A 48 2.70 0.20 14.19
N ASP A 49 3.91 0.22 14.74
CA ASP A 49 4.17 0.77 16.07
C ASP A 49 4.02 2.30 16.03
N SER A 50 4.48 2.95 14.95
CA SER A 50 4.27 4.39 14.72
C SER A 50 2.79 4.76 14.58
N ILE A 51 2.01 3.93 13.89
CA ILE A 51 0.56 4.13 13.74
C ILE A 51 -0.15 3.98 15.09
N SER A 52 0.19 2.93 15.84
CA SER A 52 -0.34 2.68 17.18
C SER A 52 -0.01 3.83 18.14
N ALA A 53 1.22 4.35 18.11
CA ALA A 53 1.64 5.50 18.90
C ALA A 53 0.88 6.79 18.54
N LYS A 54 0.60 7.01 17.24
CA LYS A 54 -0.20 8.16 16.78
C LYS A 54 -1.69 8.06 17.12
N LEU A 55 -2.23 6.86 17.24
CA LEU A 55 -3.62 6.61 17.62
C LEU A 55 -3.83 6.78 19.13
N SER A 56 -2.86 6.36 19.93
CA SER A 56 -2.86 6.48 21.39
C SER A 56 -2.35 7.84 21.89
N ASP A 57 -2.06 8.80 20.99
CA ASP A 57 -1.52 10.10 21.36
C ASP A 57 -2.52 10.88 22.22
N PRO A 58 -2.21 11.14 23.51
CA PRO A 58 -3.14 11.79 24.42
C PRO A 58 -3.58 13.18 23.92
N LYS A 59 -2.77 13.87 23.10
CA LYS A 59 -3.17 15.17 22.54
C LYS A 59 -4.33 15.08 21.55
N LYS A 60 -4.39 14.01 20.75
CA LYS A 60 -5.50 13.77 19.82
C LYS A 60 -6.72 13.24 20.55
N LEU A 61 -6.50 12.40 21.55
CA LEU A 61 -7.57 11.83 22.37
C LEU A 61 -8.30 12.90 23.19
N LYS A 62 -7.61 13.96 23.62
CA LYS A 62 -8.24 15.14 24.24
C LYS A 62 -9.26 15.86 23.35
N GLN A 63 -9.23 15.65 22.03
CA GLN A 63 -10.29 16.18 21.15
C GLN A 63 -11.60 15.41 21.29
N LEU A 64 -11.58 14.22 21.89
CA LEU A 64 -12.74 13.38 22.17
C LEU A 64 -13.39 13.71 23.52
N THR A 65 -12.65 14.36 24.44
CA THR A 65 -13.14 14.82 25.76
C THR A 65 -14.51 15.53 25.68
N PRO A 66 -14.77 16.51 24.80
CA PRO A 66 -16.09 17.14 24.72
C PRO A 66 -17.21 16.17 24.29
N ALA A 67 -16.92 15.17 23.47
CA ALA A 67 -17.91 14.15 23.10
C ALA A 67 -18.19 13.18 24.26
N ILE A 68 -17.15 12.84 25.03
CA ILE A 68 -17.26 12.02 26.25
C ILE A 68 -18.09 12.76 27.30
N GLU A 69 -17.80 14.03 27.54
CA GLU A 69 -18.55 14.88 28.47
C GLU A 69 -20.02 14.97 28.10
N ALA A 70 -20.36 15.15 26.82
CA ALA A 70 -21.74 15.19 26.35
C ALA A 70 -22.48 13.87 26.59
N HIS A 71 -21.81 12.73 26.41
CA HIS A 71 -22.40 11.42 26.68
C HIS A 71 -22.57 11.16 28.18
N LEU A 72 -21.63 11.64 29.00
CA LEU A 72 -21.75 11.59 30.46
C LEU A 72 -22.88 12.48 30.97
N ASP A 73 -23.03 13.69 30.44
CA ASP A 73 -24.16 14.58 30.78
C ASP A 73 -25.49 13.90 30.47
N GLN A 74 -25.63 13.35 29.26
CA GLN A 74 -26.83 12.61 28.88
C GLN A 74 -27.09 11.40 29.79
N PHE A 75 -26.04 10.67 30.19
CA PHE A 75 -26.19 9.53 31.09
C PHE A 75 -26.61 9.97 32.49
N LEU A 76 -25.96 11.00 33.05
CA LEU A 76 -26.19 11.46 34.41
C LEU A 76 -27.52 12.18 34.57
N GLU A 77 -27.97 12.95 33.58
CA GLU A 77 -29.25 13.68 33.67
C GLU A 77 -30.44 12.81 33.32
N VAL A 78 -30.33 11.97 32.28
CA VAL A 78 -31.47 11.19 31.77
C VAL A 78 -31.41 9.75 32.25
N LYS A 79 -30.34 9.03 31.91
CA LYS A 79 -30.25 7.58 32.15
C LYS A 79 -30.15 7.22 33.64
N LEU A 80 -29.50 8.05 34.46
CA LEU A 80 -29.37 7.83 35.89
C LEU A 80 -30.74 7.90 36.57
N GLN A 81 -31.56 8.89 36.20
CA GLN A 81 -32.91 9.05 36.72
C GLN A 81 -33.83 7.90 36.27
N GLU A 82 -33.70 7.44 35.02
CA GLU A 82 -34.48 6.31 34.50
C GLU A 82 -34.08 4.95 35.10
N LYS A 83 -32.78 4.69 35.22
CA LYS A 83 -32.24 3.37 35.58
C LYS A 83 -32.02 3.20 37.07
N LEU A 84 -31.70 4.29 37.77
CA LEU A 84 -31.37 4.30 39.20
C LEU A 84 -32.12 5.43 39.93
N PRO A 85 -33.47 5.46 39.87
CA PRO A 85 -34.28 6.56 40.39
C PRO A 85 -34.05 6.82 41.87
N VAL A 86 -33.86 5.76 42.67
CA VAL A 86 -33.60 5.88 44.12
C VAL A 86 -32.28 6.63 44.37
N ILE A 87 -31.23 6.29 43.63
CA ILE A 87 -29.90 6.92 43.77
C ILE A 87 -29.96 8.37 43.26
N ALA A 88 -30.67 8.61 42.15
CA ALA A 88 -30.82 9.94 41.57
C ALA A 88 -31.44 10.95 42.54
N THR A 89 -32.38 10.54 43.40
CA THR A 89 -32.93 11.41 44.46
C THR A 89 -31.94 11.79 45.57
N PHE A 90 -30.91 10.98 45.82
CA PHE A 90 -29.89 11.26 46.84
C PHE A 90 -28.67 12.00 46.26
N VAL A 91 -28.49 12.00 44.94
CA VAL A 91 -27.37 12.64 44.25
C VAL A 91 -27.83 14.00 43.72
N GLY A 92 -27.50 15.06 44.46
CA GLY A 92 -27.78 16.43 44.05
C GLY A 92 -26.90 16.93 42.88
N PRO A 93 -27.21 18.11 42.30
CA PRO A 93 -26.50 18.67 41.15
C PRO A 93 -24.99 18.81 41.37
N SER A 94 -24.58 19.19 42.59
CA SER A 94 -23.17 19.32 42.95
C SER A 94 -22.41 17.99 43.00
N THR A 95 -23.10 16.89 43.34
CA THR A 95 -22.51 15.56 43.40
C THR A 95 -22.43 14.94 42.02
N LEU A 96 -23.43 15.18 41.17
CA LEU A 96 -23.41 14.81 39.74
C LEU A 96 -22.20 15.40 39.02
N GLY A 97 -21.91 16.69 39.23
CA GLY A 97 -20.73 17.34 38.63
C GLY A 97 -19.41 16.69 39.05
N LYS A 98 -19.25 16.35 40.34
CA LYS A 98 -18.05 15.66 40.85
C LYS A 98 -17.91 14.24 40.29
N ILE A 99 -19.02 13.52 40.13
CA ILE A 99 -19.02 12.19 39.51
C ILE A 99 -18.59 12.31 38.05
N LYS A 100 -19.12 13.29 37.31
CA LYS A 100 -18.72 13.57 35.94
C LYS A 100 -17.21 13.84 35.85
N GLU A 101 -16.70 14.77 36.65
CA GLU A 101 -15.26 15.11 36.67
C GLU A 101 -14.39 13.87 36.92
N ALA A 102 -14.69 13.09 37.96
CA ALA A 102 -13.94 11.88 38.28
C ALA A 102 -14.01 10.83 37.15
N MET A 103 -15.16 10.69 36.49
CA MET A 103 -15.31 9.79 35.35
C MET A 103 -14.53 10.25 34.12
N VAL A 104 -14.54 11.55 33.81
CA VAL A 104 -13.74 12.12 32.71
C VAL A 104 -12.25 11.90 32.98
N GLU A 105 -11.81 12.15 34.20
CA GLU A 105 -10.40 11.94 34.60
C GLU A 105 -9.97 10.48 34.44
N GLU A 106 -10.80 9.53 34.89
CA GLU A 106 -10.53 8.10 34.69
C GLU A 106 -10.55 7.70 33.22
N ILE A 107 -11.49 8.24 32.43
CA ILE A 107 -11.53 7.97 30.99
C ILE A 107 -10.27 8.52 30.31
N ASP A 108 -9.82 9.73 30.64
CA ASP A 108 -8.61 10.32 30.07
C ASP A 108 -7.35 9.47 30.37
N GLN A 109 -7.32 8.76 31.50
CA GLN A 109 -6.23 7.85 31.86
C GLN A 109 -6.35 6.48 31.16
N LEU A 110 -7.56 5.91 31.10
CA LEU A 110 -7.79 4.57 30.56
C LEU A 110 -7.82 4.52 29.03
N LEU A 111 -8.31 5.57 28.39
CA LEU A 111 -8.57 5.59 26.95
C LEU A 111 -7.28 5.42 26.12
N PRO A 112 -6.14 6.09 26.41
CA PRO A 112 -4.87 5.81 25.75
C PRO A 112 -4.40 4.36 25.91
N GLN A 113 -4.61 3.76 27.08
CA GLN A 113 -4.19 2.39 27.36
C GLN A 113 -5.02 1.37 26.56
N VAL A 114 -6.34 1.55 26.51
CA VAL A 114 -7.25 0.69 25.74
C VAL A 114 -6.94 0.78 24.24
N ILE A 115 -6.75 1.99 23.71
CA ILE A 115 -6.41 2.18 22.29
C ILE A 115 -5.06 1.56 21.98
N SER A 116 -4.06 1.73 22.86
CA SER A 116 -2.74 1.14 22.66
C SER A 116 -2.79 -0.38 22.62
N GLN A 117 -3.55 -1.01 23.52
CA GLN A 117 -3.72 -2.46 23.52
C GLN A 117 -4.44 -2.94 22.26
N TYR A 118 -5.51 -2.25 21.85
CA TYR A 118 -6.25 -2.59 20.64
C TYR A 118 -5.40 -2.43 19.38
N ALA A 119 -4.65 -1.33 19.26
CA ALA A 119 -3.76 -1.06 18.13
C ALA A 119 -2.63 -2.09 18.05
N THR A 120 -2.07 -2.51 19.20
CA THR A 120 -1.05 -3.57 19.27
C THR A 120 -1.59 -4.92 18.82
N SER A 121 -2.81 -5.28 19.22
CA SER A 121 -3.47 -6.50 18.73
C SER A 121 -3.75 -6.42 17.23
N LEU A 122 -4.20 -5.26 16.74
CA LEU A 122 -4.45 -5.03 15.33
C LEU A 122 -3.16 -5.14 14.49
N ALA A 123 -2.04 -4.64 15.01
CA ALA A 123 -0.73 -4.78 14.37
C ALA A 123 -0.29 -6.25 14.22
N LYS A 124 -0.72 -7.14 15.13
CA LYS A 124 -0.43 -8.58 15.04
C LYS A 124 -1.34 -9.31 14.05
N ASP A 125 -2.61 -8.92 13.99
CA ASP A 125 -3.60 -9.60 13.16
C ASP A 125 -3.64 -9.08 11.71
N VAL A 126 -3.19 -7.84 11.46
CA VAL A 126 -3.20 -7.21 10.13
C VAL A 126 -1.88 -7.43 9.41
N ASP A 127 -1.90 -8.32 8.42
CA ASP A 127 -0.81 -8.46 7.46
C ASP A 127 -0.93 -7.37 6.37
N VAL A 128 -0.38 -6.20 6.67
CA VAL A 128 -0.37 -5.01 5.79
C VAL A 128 0.20 -5.35 4.42
N SER A 129 1.24 -6.17 4.39
CA SER A 129 1.89 -6.61 3.15
C SER A 129 0.91 -7.38 2.26
N LYS A 130 0.09 -8.26 2.83
CA LYS A 130 -0.97 -8.96 2.07
C LYS A 130 -2.07 -8.02 1.61
N MET A 131 -2.55 -7.12 2.48
CA MET A 131 -3.62 -6.18 2.10
C MET A 131 -3.19 -5.24 0.97
N ILE A 132 -1.93 -4.78 1.02
CA ILE A 132 -1.30 -4.00 -0.03
C ILE A 132 -1.15 -4.87 -1.30
N ALA A 133 -0.61 -6.09 -1.20
CA ALA A 133 -0.47 -6.99 -2.34
C ALA A 133 -1.81 -7.26 -3.05
N ASP A 134 -2.90 -7.47 -2.30
CA ASP A 134 -4.23 -7.71 -2.86
C ASP A 134 -4.81 -6.46 -3.52
N LYS A 135 -4.63 -5.27 -2.93
CA LYS A 135 -5.00 -4.00 -3.59
C LYS A 135 -4.17 -3.76 -4.85
N LEU A 136 -2.88 -4.10 -4.83
CA LEU A 136 -2.01 -3.96 -6.00
C LEU A 136 -2.39 -4.92 -7.12
N ASN A 137 -2.68 -6.19 -6.80
CA ASN A 137 -3.09 -7.20 -7.78
C ASN A 137 -4.41 -6.86 -8.47
N ASN A 138 -5.31 -6.13 -7.78
CA ASN A 138 -6.60 -5.73 -8.32
C ASN A 138 -6.61 -4.33 -8.96
N SER A 139 -5.48 -3.61 -8.96
CA SER A 139 -5.38 -2.25 -9.48
C SER A 139 -4.67 -2.20 -10.83
N SER A 140 -5.41 -1.87 -11.88
CA SER A 140 -4.89 -1.64 -13.24
C SER A 140 -3.99 -0.40 -13.35
N ALA A 141 -4.05 0.52 -12.38
CA ALA A 141 -3.24 1.74 -12.38
C ALA A 141 -1.74 1.46 -12.17
N ILE A 142 -1.40 0.34 -11.54
CA ILE A 142 -0.03 -0.02 -11.21
C ILE A 142 0.65 -0.74 -12.37
N ASP A 143 -0.13 -1.48 -13.17
CA ASP A 143 0.32 -2.04 -14.44
C ASP A 143 0.94 -0.94 -15.34
N ILE A 144 0.39 0.29 -15.29
CA ILE A 144 0.89 1.45 -16.05
C ILE A 144 2.24 1.95 -15.52
N GLN A 145 2.43 2.02 -14.19
CA GLN A 145 3.66 2.52 -13.59
C GLN A 145 4.81 1.53 -13.69
N ILE A 146 4.53 0.23 -13.48
CA ILE A 146 5.51 -0.85 -13.68
C ILE A 146 5.93 -0.90 -15.16
N ALA A 147 4.99 -0.74 -16.10
CA ALA A 147 5.30 -0.61 -17.52
C ALA A 147 6.12 0.65 -17.83
N ALA A 148 5.79 1.79 -17.22
CA ALA A 148 6.54 3.04 -17.43
C ALA A 148 8.00 2.93 -16.93
N ALA A 149 8.23 2.30 -15.78
CA ALA A 149 9.56 2.11 -15.20
C ALA A 149 10.44 1.15 -16.02
N MET A 150 9.87 0.10 -16.61
CA MET A 150 10.62 -0.88 -17.41
C MET A 150 10.84 -0.46 -18.88
N ARG A 151 10.01 0.43 -19.44
CA ARG A 151 10.14 0.93 -20.83
C ARG A 151 11.54 1.39 -21.26
N PRO A 152 12.30 2.19 -20.49
CA PRO A 152 13.63 2.66 -20.92
C PRO A 152 14.66 1.53 -21.01
N GLN A 153 14.65 0.58 -20.06
CA GLN A 153 15.57 -0.56 -20.07
C GLN A 153 15.27 -1.52 -21.25
N LEU A 154 14.00 -1.66 -21.61
CA LEU A 154 13.56 -2.53 -22.72
C LEU A 154 13.87 -1.96 -24.10
N LYS A 155 13.81 -0.63 -24.28
CA LYS A 155 14.25 0.01 -25.53
C LYS A 155 15.73 -0.27 -25.82
N MET A 156 16.55 -0.30 -24.77
CA MET A 156 17.98 -0.59 -24.88
C MET A 156 18.22 -2.03 -25.36
N LEU A 157 17.43 -2.99 -24.89
CA LEU A 157 17.48 -4.38 -25.34
C LEU A 157 17.00 -4.56 -26.78
N GLY A 158 15.95 -3.84 -27.20
CA GLY A 158 15.48 -3.83 -28.59
C GLY A 158 16.54 -3.30 -29.57
N ILE A 159 17.28 -2.25 -29.18
CA ILE A 159 18.39 -1.72 -29.97
C ILE A 159 19.54 -2.72 -30.04
N ALA A 160 19.88 -3.41 -28.94
CA ALA A 160 20.88 -4.47 -28.95
C ALA A 160 20.49 -5.63 -29.90
N GLY A 161 19.22 -6.03 -29.91
CA GLY A 161 18.70 -7.03 -30.85
C GLY A 161 18.82 -6.60 -32.32
N ALA A 162 18.56 -5.33 -32.63
CA ALA A 162 18.74 -4.77 -33.97
C ALA A 162 20.21 -4.78 -34.41
N ILE A 163 21.14 -4.42 -33.51
CA ILE A 163 22.58 -4.43 -33.78
C ILE A 163 23.07 -5.86 -34.03
N ILE A 164 22.66 -6.83 -33.21
CA ILE A 164 23.03 -8.24 -33.39
C ILE A 164 22.49 -8.78 -34.73
N GLY A 165 21.24 -8.46 -35.09
CA GLY A 165 20.64 -8.82 -36.38
C GLY A 165 21.38 -8.20 -37.57
N LEU A 166 21.89 -6.98 -37.42
CA LEU A 166 22.66 -6.28 -38.44
C LEU A 166 24.05 -6.90 -38.62
N VAL A 167 24.77 -7.19 -37.52
CA VAL A 167 26.09 -7.84 -37.57
C VAL A 167 26.00 -9.24 -38.17
N THR A 168 25.02 -10.04 -37.75
CA THR A 168 24.79 -11.39 -38.30
C THR A 168 24.41 -11.35 -39.78
N GLY A 169 23.61 -10.37 -40.21
CA GLY A 169 23.27 -10.16 -41.61
C GLY A 169 24.46 -9.72 -42.48
N LEU A 170 25.36 -8.88 -41.96
CA LEU A 170 26.61 -8.49 -42.63
C LEU A 170 27.56 -9.69 -42.81
N LEU A 171 27.68 -10.53 -41.77
CA LEU A 171 28.46 -11.77 -41.85
C LEU A 171 27.92 -12.71 -42.92
N ALA A 172 26.60 -12.85 -43.05
CA ALA A 172 25.98 -13.69 -44.08
C ALA A 172 26.29 -13.22 -45.51
N VAL A 173 26.29 -11.90 -45.75
CA VAL A 173 26.67 -11.32 -47.05
C VAL A 173 28.15 -11.55 -47.35
N PHE A 174 29.02 -11.37 -46.34
CA PHE A 174 30.47 -11.56 -46.50
C PHE A 174 30.82 -13.02 -46.83
N LEU A 175 30.18 -13.97 -46.17
CA LEU A 175 30.40 -15.40 -46.39
C LEU A 175 29.90 -15.87 -47.77
N HIS A 176 28.77 -15.31 -48.24
CA HIS A 176 28.25 -15.58 -49.57
C HIS A 176 29.05 -14.91 -50.70
N SER A 177 29.67 -13.75 -50.45
CA SER A 177 30.52 -13.07 -51.43
C SER A 177 31.89 -13.75 -51.60
N SER A 178 32.26 -14.68 -50.72
CA SER A 178 33.56 -15.36 -50.71
C SER A 178 33.49 -16.80 -51.26
N VAL A 179 32.33 -17.22 -51.78
CA VAL A 179 32.06 -18.50 -52.46
C VAL A 179 31.58 -18.22 -53.88
#